data_AF-A0A2P6WAK9-F1
#
_entry.id   AF-A0A2P6WAK9-F1
#
_cell.length_a   1.000
_cell.length_b   1.000
_cell.length_c   1.000
_cell.angle_alpha   90.00
_cell.angle_beta   90.00
_cell.angle_gamma   90.00
#
_symmetry.space_group_name_H-M   'P 1'
#
loop_
_entity.id
_entity.type
_entity.pdbx_description
1 polymer ?
#
loop_
_entity_poly.entity_id
_entity_poly.type
_entity_poly.pdbx_seq_one_letter_code
_entity_poly.pdbx_strand_id
1 'polypeptide(L)'
;MRDRILVYKGLKPLCYFILTYNLGKRVRPVLLSPNINHLLSTLKSIIEFNLLLKLKGLYNLLLLHADFSDVKIALTGTPGTGKTTVSKLFDEQGNKIIHLTEYVKEKALGEQNEQFHVDVKEMREALKDEDFDVVEGHLSHHVPVDICIVFRTRPDVLRGRLENRDYSTEKVEDNVESEALDVILSEAVQEQETVVEIDTTEKRPEEVFEEAKRKIEKGENSYGNFDWTQFL
;
A
#
# COMPACT_ATOMS: atom_id res chain seq x y z
N MET A 1 -2.92 -35.21 -27.38
CA MET A 1 -2.94 -33.78 -27.74
C MET A 1 -2.69 -32.99 -26.46
N ARG A 2 -1.85 -31.95 -26.49
CA ARG A 2 -1.54 -31.16 -25.29
C ARG A 2 -2.47 -29.96 -25.23
N ASP A 3 -3.25 -29.85 -24.17
CA ASP A 3 -3.99 -28.63 -23.84
C ASP A 3 -3.00 -27.48 -23.66
N ARG A 4 -3.28 -26.34 -24.30
CA ARG A 4 -2.53 -25.10 -24.10
C ARG A 4 -3.42 -24.12 -23.36
N ILE A 5 -2.93 -23.68 -22.19
CA ILE A 5 -3.54 -22.59 -21.42
C ILE A 5 -2.80 -21.32 -21.80
N LEU A 6 -3.53 -20.29 -22.24
CA LEU A 6 -3.02 -18.92 -22.25
C LEU A 6 -3.65 -18.16 -21.08
N VAL A 7 -2.80 -17.65 -20.20
CA VAL A 7 -3.19 -16.73 -19.12
C VAL A 7 -2.86 -15.32 -19.60
N TYR A 8 -3.87 -14.44 -19.63
CA TYR A 8 -3.69 -13.02 -19.94
C TYR A 8 -3.96 -12.17 -18.70
N LYS A 9 -3.14 -11.14 -18.49
CA LYS A 9 -3.35 -10.06 -17.52
C LYS A 9 -4.34 -9.05 -18.12
N GLY A 10 -5.45 -8.78 -17.43
CA GLY A 10 -6.47 -7.82 -17.87
C GLY A 10 -6.04 -6.37 -17.69
N LEU A 11 -6.74 -5.45 -18.36
CA LEU A 11 -6.51 -3.99 -18.36
C LEU A 11 -6.93 -3.27 -17.04
N LYS A 12 -7.32 -4.01 -16.00
CA LYS A 12 -7.58 -3.48 -14.64
C LYS A 12 -6.80 -4.34 -13.65
N PRO A 13 -6.24 -3.75 -12.57
CA PRO A 13 -5.49 -4.52 -11.59
C PRO A 13 -6.42 -5.60 -11.03
N LEU A 14 -5.94 -6.83 -10.93
CA LEU A 14 -6.61 -8.03 -10.38
C LEU A 14 -7.58 -8.86 -11.28
N CYS A 15 -7.60 -8.72 -12.61
CA CYS A 15 -8.30 -9.70 -13.47
C CYS A 15 -7.33 -10.58 -14.29
N TYR A 16 -7.24 -11.87 -13.98
CA TYR A 16 -6.62 -12.87 -14.87
C TYR A 16 -7.68 -13.50 -15.76
N PHE A 17 -7.39 -13.70 -17.05
CA PHE A 17 -8.21 -14.48 -17.97
C PHE A 17 -7.51 -15.81 -18.26
N ILE A 18 -8.20 -16.93 -18.02
CA ILE A 18 -7.74 -18.25 -18.48
C ILE A 18 -8.49 -18.60 -19.76
N LEU A 19 -7.76 -18.67 -20.88
CA LEU A 19 -8.27 -19.23 -22.14
C LEU A 19 -7.81 -20.68 -22.24
N THR A 20 -8.75 -21.62 -22.09
CA THR A 20 -8.51 -23.04 -22.36
C THR A 20 -8.85 -23.34 -23.83
N TYR A 21 -7.87 -23.71 -24.64
CA TYR A 21 -8.12 -24.15 -26.02
C TYR A 21 -8.45 -25.64 -26.05
N ASN A 22 -9.58 -25.97 -26.66
CA ASN A 22 -9.82 -27.30 -27.23
C ASN A 22 -10.25 -27.09 -28.68
N LEU A 23 -9.48 -27.60 -29.64
CA LEU A 23 -9.73 -27.43 -31.08
C LEU A 23 -11.14 -27.92 -31.41
N GLY A 24 -12.10 -26.99 -31.55
CA GLY A 24 -13.46 -27.28 -32.02
C GLY A 24 -14.63 -26.81 -31.14
N LYS A 25 -14.43 -26.18 -29.96
CA LYS A 25 -15.55 -25.65 -29.16
C LYS A 25 -15.40 -24.15 -28.84
N ARG A 26 -16.53 -23.44 -28.85
CA ARG A 26 -16.63 -21.99 -28.57
C ARG A 26 -16.02 -21.66 -27.22
N VAL A 27 -15.14 -20.67 -27.24
CA VAL A 27 -14.47 -20.09 -26.08
C VAL A 27 -15.44 -19.16 -25.34
N ARG A 28 -15.46 -19.22 -24.00
CA ARG A 28 -16.07 -18.18 -23.16
C ARG A 28 -14.99 -17.59 -22.26
N PRO A 29 -14.77 -16.26 -22.26
CA PRO A 29 -13.93 -15.63 -21.26
C PRO A 29 -14.56 -15.85 -19.88
N VAL A 30 -13.77 -16.36 -18.93
CA VAL A 30 -14.18 -16.48 -17.53
C VAL A 30 -13.50 -15.34 -16.78
N LEU A 31 -14.30 -14.45 -16.19
CA LEU A 31 -13.80 -13.41 -15.31
C LEU A 31 -13.38 -14.08 -13.99
N LEU A 32 -12.09 -14.00 -13.64
CA LEU A 32 -11.60 -14.57 -12.39
C LEU A 32 -11.67 -13.52 -11.29
N SER A 33 -12.40 -13.85 -10.22
CA SER A 33 -12.41 -13.07 -8.99
C SER A 33 -11.04 -13.20 -8.29
N PRO A 34 -10.54 -12.15 -7.60
CA PRO A 34 -9.36 -12.25 -6.75
C PRO A 34 -9.56 -13.22 -5.57
N ASN A 35 -10.80 -13.62 -5.26
CA ASN A 35 -11.09 -14.58 -4.20
C ASN A 35 -10.86 -16.03 -4.67
N ILE A 36 -9.82 -16.68 -4.15
CA ILE A 36 -9.41 -18.05 -4.49
C ILE A 36 -10.53 -19.09 -4.31
N ASN A 37 -11.42 -18.94 -3.34
CA ASN A 37 -12.49 -19.89 -3.11
C ASN A 37 -13.55 -19.81 -4.20
N HIS A 38 -13.84 -18.60 -4.68
CA HIS A 38 -14.75 -18.35 -5.79
C HIS A 38 -14.12 -18.76 -7.14
N LEU A 39 -12.82 -18.55 -7.28
CA LEU A 39 -12.03 -19.05 -8.41
C LEU A 39 -12.11 -20.58 -8.50
N LEU A 40 -11.84 -21.27 -7.39
CA LEU A 40 -11.82 -22.73 -7.31
C LEU A 40 -13.20 -23.35 -7.51
N SER A 41 -14.28 -22.72 -7.02
CA SER A 41 -15.64 -23.21 -7.29
C SER A 41 -16.00 -23.10 -8.77
N THR A 42 -15.61 -21.99 -9.40
CA THR A 42 -15.86 -21.75 -10.84
C THR A 42 -15.05 -22.74 -11.70
N LEU A 43 -13.75 -22.90 -11.41
CA LEU A 43 -12.87 -23.79 -12.18
C LEU A 43 -13.21 -25.27 -11.98
N LYS A 44 -13.70 -25.70 -10.80
CA LYS A 44 -14.17 -27.08 -10.56
C LYS A 44 -15.29 -27.51 -11.52
N SER A 45 -16.05 -26.56 -12.06
CA SER A 45 -17.15 -26.85 -13.00
C SER A 45 -16.71 -26.89 -14.47
N ILE A 46 -15.48 -26.45 -14.79
CA ILE A 46 -15.03 -26.19 -16.17
C ILE A 46 -13.75 -26.99 -16.53
N ILE A 47 -12.96 -27.41 -15.54
CA ILE A 47 -11.61 -27.94 -15.73
C ILE A 47 -11.42 -29.31 -15.04
N GLU A 48 -10.68 -30.23 -15.67
CA GLU A 48 -10.33 -31.53 -15.06
C GLU A 48 -9.51 -31.37 -13.77
N PHE A 49 -9.74 -32.26 -12.80
CA PHE A 49 -9.16 -32.21 -11.45
C PHE A 49 -7.62 -32.10 -11.44
N ASN A 50 -6.92 -32.77 -12.36
CA ASN A 50 -5.45 -32.73 -12.46
C ASN A 50 -4.92 -31.36 -12.94
N LEU A 51 -5.67 -30.67 -13.79
CA LEU A 51 -5.32 -29.32 -14.23
C LEU A 51 -5.63 -28.30 -13.13
N LEU A 52 -6.66 -28.55 -12.31
CA LEU A 52 -7.00 -27.75 -11.13
C LEU A 52 -5.88 -27.80 -10.07
N LEU A 53 -5.25 -28.96 -9.85
CA LEU A 53 -4.10 -29.11 -8.97
C LEU A 53 -2.86 -28.37 -9.50
N LYS A 54 -2.59 -28.44 -10.80
CA LYS A 54 -1.51 -27.66 -11.43
C LYS A 54 -1.75 -26.15 -11.34
N LEU A 55 -2.99 -25.70 -11.56
CA LEU A 55 -3.37 -24.30 -11.41
C LEU A 55 -3.29 -23.83 -9.96
N LYS A 56 -3.67 -24.66 -8.99
CA LYS A 56 -3.44 -24.36 -7.55
C LYS A 56 -1.96 -24.21 -7.23
N GLY A 57 -1.11 -25.09 -7.76
CA GLY A 57 0.33 -24.98 -7.60
C GLY A 57 0.89 -23.70 -8.24
N LEU A 58 0.46 -23.41 -9.47
CA LEU A 58 0.87 -22.21 -10.20
C LEU A 58 0.35 -20.92 -9.55
N TYR A 59 -0.86 -20.93 -9.00
CA TYR A 59 -1.48 -19.79 -8.31
C TYR A 59 -0.86 -19.56 -6.94
N ASN A 60 -0.56 -20.62 -6.17
CA ASN A 60 0.21 -20.48 -4.94
C ASN A 60 1.63 -19.98 -5.22
N LEU A 61 2.24 -20.40 -6.33
CA LEU A 61 3.52 -19.88 -6.79
C LEU A 61 3.41 -18.41 -7.26
N LEU A 62 2.30 -18.03 -7.90
CA LEU A 62 2.01 -16.64 -8.29
C LEU A 62 1.69 -15.74 -7.08
N LEU A 63 1.05 -16.27 -6.03
CA LEU A 63 0.73 -15.56 -4.79
C LEU A 63 1.96 -15.38 -3.91
N LEU A 64 2.86 -16.37 -3.89
CA LEU A 64 4.20 -16.24 -3.29
C LEU A 64 5.05 -15.18 -4.01
N HIS A 65 4.63 -14.74 -5.19
CA HIS A 65 5.26 -13.70 -6.01
C HIS A 65 4.23 -12.64 -6.42
N ALA A 66 3.17 -12.42 -5.62
CA ALA A 66 2.25 -11.32 -5.86
C ALA A 66 2.97 -10.03 -5.47
N ASP A 67 3.90 -9.62 -6.35
CA ASP A 67 4.46 -8.29 -6.35
C ASP A 67 3.30 -7.31 -6.47
N PHE A 68 3.32 -6.26 -5.66
CA PHE A 68 2.48 -5.08 -5.87
C PHE A 68 2.86 -4.31 -7.15
N SER A 69 3.55 -4.94 -8.10
CA SER A 69 4.27 -4.30 -9.23
C SER A 69 3.40 -3.50 -10.21
N ASP A 70 2.08 -3.48 -10.06
CA ASP A 70 1.19 -2.56 -10.80
C ASP A 70 0.38 -1.60 -9.92
N VAL A 71 0.58 -1.61 -8.60
CA VAL A 71 -0.16 -0.77 -7.64
C VAL A 71 0.86 0.12 -6.93
N LYS A 72 0.81 1.42 -7.21
CA LYS A 72 1.61 2.41 -6.48
C LYS A 72 0.95 2.70 -5.14
N ILE A 73 1.73 2.64 -4.08
CA ILE A 73 1.26 2.79 -2.69
C ILE A 73 1.97 3.97 -2.03
N ALA A 74 1.22 4.87 -1.39
CA ALA A 74 1.79 5.84 -0.45
C ALA A 74 1.63 5.33 0.98
N LEU A 75 2.71 5.31 1.76
CA LEU A 75 2.68 5.09 3.20
C LEU A 75 2.90 6.44 3.89
N THR A 76 1.84 6.96 4.52
CA THR A 76 1.82 8.28 5.16
C THR A 76 1.37 8.21 6.62
N GLY A 77 1.30 9.37 7.27
CA GLY A 77 0.91 9.55 8.66
C GLY A 77 1.89 10.45 9.39
N THR A 78 1.53 10.86 10.60
CA THR A 78 2.37 11.73 11.44
C THR A 78 3.74 11.09 11.73
N PRO A 79 4.84 11.85 11.80
CA PRO A 79 6.13 11.33 12.27
C PRO A 79 5.98 10.49 13.55
N GLY A 80 6.56 9.29 13.57
CA GLY A 80 6.45 8.37 14.73
C GLY A 80 5.37 7.29 14.61
N THR A 81 4.47 7.35 13.63
CA THR A 81 3.37 6.37 13.48
C THR A 81 3.80 4.99 12.95
N GLY A 82 5.06 4.83 12.53
CA GLY A 82 5.61 3.52 12.15
C GLY A 82 5.81 3.28 10.64
N LYS A 83 5.59 4.30 9.79
CA LYS A 83 5.81 4.26 8.33
C LYS A 83 7.07 3.51 7.90
N THR A 84 8.24 4.02 8.31
CA THR A 84 9.55 3.45 7.96
C THR A 84 9.75 2.02 8.48
N THR A 85 9.11 1.67 9.60
CA THR A 85 9.22 0.30 10.14
C THR A 85 8.40 -0.67 9.29
N VAL A 86 7.20 -0.28 8.88
CA VAL A 86 6.33 -1.12 8.04
C VAL A 86 6.84 -1.16 6.60
N SER A 87 7.40 -0.07 6.08
CA SER A 87 7.96 -0.05 4.71
C SER A 87 9.08 -1.08 4.53
N LYS A 88 9.89 -1.37 5.55
CA LYS A 88 10.91 -2.42 5.48
C LYS A 88 10.31 -3.79 5.17
N LEU A 89 9.10 -4.07 5.66
CA LEU A 89 8.42 -5.33 5.35
C LEU A 89 7.93 -5.37 3.90
N PHE A 90 7.58 -4.23 3.30
CA PHE A 90 7.35 -4.15 1.85
C PHE A 90 8.64 -4.42 1.06
N ASP A 91 9.77 -3.83 1.48
CA ASP A 91 11.08 -4.04 0.83
C ASP A 91 11.52 -5.51 0.89
N GLU A 92 11.32 -6.16 2.04
CA GLU A 92 11.55 -7.60 2.22
C GLU A 92 10.67 -8.49 1.32
N GLN A 93 9.53 -7.98 0.84
CA GLN A 93 8.70 -8.67 -0.18
C GLN A 93 9.12 -8.36 -1.62
N GLY A 94 10.14 -7.53 -1.84
CA GLY A 94 10.67 -7.19 -3.17
C GLY A 94 10.13 -5.89 -3.76
N ASN A 95 9.36 -5.10 -3.01
CA ASN A 95 8.87 -3.81 -3.48
C ASN A 95 10.00 -2.77 -3.59
N LYS A 96 10.02 -2.00 -4.68
CA LYS A 96 10.86 -0.82 -4.84
C LYS A 96 10.31 0.33 -4.01
N ILE A 97 11.09 0.79 -3.03
CA ILE A 97 10.67 1.84 -2.11
C ILE A 97 11.44 3.13 -2.38
N ILE A 98 10.69 4.24 -2.45
CA ILE A 98 11.25 5.59 -2.33
C ILE A 98 11.00 6.10 -0.90
N HIS A 99 12.08 6.34 -0.18
CA HIS A 99 12.04 7.07 1.10
C HIS A 99 12.06 8.57 0.83
N LEU A 100 10.89 9.21 0.90
CA LEU A 100 10.68 10.56 0.41
C LEU A 100 11.59 11.59 1.08
N THR A 101 11.87 11.42 2.38
CA THR A 101 12.76 12.33 3.14
C THR A 101 14.20 12.27 2.63
N GLU A 102 14.67 11.11 2.20
CA GLU A 102 16.01 10.93 1.65
C GLU A 102 16.04 11.43 0.20
N TYR A 103 15.04 11.04 -0.59
CA TYR A 103 14.90 11.44 -1.99
C TYR A 103 14.91 12.95 -2.19
N VAL A 104 14.12 13.70 -1.42
CA VAL A 104 14.05 15.18 -1.57
C VAL A 104 15.36 15.86 -1.16
N LYS A 105 16.10 15.30 -0.20
CA LYS A 105 17.41 15.82 0.22
C LYS A 105 18.47 15.56 -0.85
N GLU A 106 18.52 14.34 -1.38
CA GLU A 106 19.47 13.96 -2.42
C GLU A 106 19.28 14.76 -3.71
N LYS A 107 18.03 15.05 -4.07
CA LYS A 107 17.67 15.84 -5.25
C LYS A 107 17.67 17.35 -4.99
N ALA A 108 17.93 17.78 -3.75
CA ALA A 108 17.88 19.18 -3.31
C ALA A 108 16.55 19.88 -3.66
N LEU A 109 15.42 19.17 -3.51
CA LEU A 109 14.07 19.63 -3.83
C LEU A 109 13.47 20.41 -2.66
N GLY A 110 14.16 21.49 -2.29
CA GLY A 110 13.79 22.29 -1.13
C GLY A 110 14.91 23.16 -0.61
N GLU A 111 14.57 23.93 0.42
CA GLU A 111 15.50 24.85 1.09
C GLU A 111 15.84 24.33 2.48
N GLN A 112 17.13 24.33 2.82
CA GLN A 112 17.59 23.98 4.15
C GLN A 112 17.68 25.24 5.02
N ASN A 113 16.66 25.44 5.85
CA ASN A 113 16.63 26.45 6.92
C ASN A 113 16.83 25.75 8.28
N GLU A 114 16.10 26.16 9.32
CA GLU A 114 16.01 25.42 10.60
C GLU A 114 15.42 24.01 10.41
N GLN A 115 14.60 23.84 9.37
CA GLN A 115 14.09 22.57 8.87
C GLN A 115 14.20 22.54 7.33
N PHE A 116 14.20 21.34 6.73
CA PHE A 116 14.19 21.19 5.27
C PHE A 116 12.77 21.40 4.76
N HIS A 117 12.53 22.50 4.04
CA HIS A 117 11.24 22.82 3.45
C HIS A 117 11.17 22.25 2.04
N VAL A 118 10.26 21.29 1.82
CA VAL A 118 10.08 20.62 0.53
C VAL A 118 9.14 21.44 -0.35
N ASP A 119 9.54 21.73 -1.59
CA ASP A 119 8.59 22.18 -2.61
C ASP A 119 7.79 20.97 -3.11
N VAL A 120 6.52 20.87 -2.70
CA VAL A 120 5.64 19.73 -3.03
C VAL A 120 5.44 19.59 -4.54
N LYS A 121 5.43 20.69 -5.30
CA LYS A 121 5.25 20.65 -6.75
C LYS A 121 6.50 20.11 -7.44
N GLU A 122 7.68 20.58 -7.04
CA GLU A 122 8.95 20.05 -7.57
C GLU A 122 9.16 18.58 -7.19
N MET A 123 8.81 18.21 -5.94
CA MET A 123 8.80 16.83 -5.47
C MET A 123 7.90 15.94 -6.33
N ARG A 124 6.67 16.37 -6.60
CA ARG A 124 5.73 15.65 -7.49
C ARG A 124 6.31 15.48 -8.89
N GLU A 125 6.89 16.54 -9.45
CA GLU A 125 7.48 16.50 -10.79
C GLU A 125 8.64 15.51 -10.87
N ALA A 126 9.55 15.56 -9.89
CA ALA A 126 10.72 14.68 -9.84
C ALA A 126 10.33 13.20 -9.75
N LEU A 127 9.21 12.87 -9.08
CA LEU A 127 8.74 11.50 -8.88
C LEU A 127 7.93 10.93 -10.06
N LYS A 128 7.57 11.74 -11.07
CA LYS A 128 6.73 11.26 -12.19
C LYS A 128 7.39 10.13 -12.98
N ASP A 129 8.69 10.25 -13.21
CA ASP A 129 9.46 9.33 -14.04
C ASP A 129 10.18 8.25 -13.20
N GLU A 130 10.02 8.28 -11.88
CA GLU A 130 10.63 7.30 -10.99
C GLU A 130 9.82 5.99 -11.00
N ASP A 131 10.56 4.88 -11.08
CA ASP A 131 10.01 3.52 -11.08
C ASP A 131 9.99 2.99 -9.63
N PHE A 132 8.83 3.09 -8.99
CA PHE A 132 8.63 2.67 -7.60
C PHE A 132 7.27 1.98 -7.41
N ASP A 133 7.23 1.09 -6.42
CA ASP A 133 6.01 0.43 -5.96
C ASP A 133 5.44 1.16 -4.72
N VAL A 134 6.33 1.61 -3.82
CA VAL A 134 5.95 2.25 -2.56
C VAL A 134 6.70 3.57 -2.39
N VAL A 135 5.98 4.62 -1.97
CA VAL A 135 6.58 5.87 -1.50
C VAL A 135 6.27 6.09 -0.03
N GLU A 136 7.30 6.23 0.79
CA GLU A 136 7.20 6.34 2.24
C GLU A 136 7.61 7.74 2.71
N GLY A 137 6.76 8.37 3.53
CA GLY A 137 7.05 9.68 4.11
C GLY A 137 5.80 10.38 4.63
N HIS A 138 5.97 11.39 5.48
CA HIS A 138 4.81 12.14 5.99
C HIS A 138 4.14 13.01 4.89
N LEU A 139 4.86 13.34 3.81
CA LEU A 139 4.33 14.03 2.61
C LEU A 139 3.98 13.08 1.45
N SER A 140 4.09 11.76 1.63
CA SER A 140 3.89 10.79 0.55
C SER A 140 2.47 10.80 -0.01
N HIS A 141 1.49 11.27 0.76
CA HIS A 141 0.11 11.44 0.31
C HIS A 141 -0.07 12.54 -0.73
N HIS A 142 0.93 13.38 -0.97
CA HIS A 142 0.92 14.29 -2.12
C HIS A 142 1.40 13.64 -3.41
N VAL A 143 1.96 12.43 -3.38
CA VAL A 143 2.42 11.75 -4.60
C VAL A 143 1.23 11.02 -5.22
N PRO A 144 0.95 11.17 -6.53
CA PRO A 144 -0.13 10.43 -7.18
C PRO A 144 0.12 8.91 -7.11
N VAL A 145 -0.76 8.20 -6.41
CA VAL A 145 -0.68 6.75 -6.18
C VAL A 145 -2.06 6.10 -6.34
N ASP A 146 -2.11 4.79 -6.45
CA ASP A 146 -3.38 4.06 -6.55
C ASP A 146 -4.07 3.91 -5.19
N ILE A 147 -3.27 3.81 -4.12
CA ILE A 147 -3.77 3.70 -2.74
C ILE A 147 -2.85 4.42 -1.76
N CYS A 148 -3.45 5.23 -0.88
CA CYS A 148 -2.75 5.90 0.20
C CYS A 148 -3.12 5.27 1.54
N ILE A 149 -2.12 4.74 2.25
CA ILE A 149 -2.27 4.20 3.59
C ILE A 149 -1.82 5.24 4.61
N VAL A 150 -2.74 5.71 5.44
CA VAL A 150 -2.49 6.63 6.55
C VAL A 150 -2.33 5.82 7.83
N PHE A 151 -1.10 5.74 8.33
CA PHE A 151 -0.84 5.14 9.63
C PHE A 151 -1.19 6.11 10.75
N ARG A 152 -2.00 5.63 11.68
CA ARG A 152 -2.45 6.33 12.88
C ARG A 152 -1.82 5.72 14.12
N THR A 153 -1.64 6.52 15.17
CA THR A 153 -1.20 6.03 16.48
C THR A 153 -1.85 6.87 17.57
N ARG A 154 -2.32 6.23 18.64
CA ARG A 154 -2.83 6.93 19.81
C ARG A 154 -1.84 8.00 20.29
N PRO A 155 -2.29 9.25 20.54
CA PRO A 155 -1.40 10.35 20.90
C PRO A 155 -0.47 10.09 22.09
N ASP A 156 -0.93 9.37 23.14
CA ASP A 156 -0.07 9.01 24.29
C ASP A 156 1.07 8.03 23.91
N VAL A 157 0.78 7.04 23.07
CA VAL A 157 1.76 6.08 22.54
C VAL A 157 2.69 6.79 21.57
N LEU A 158 2.15 7.67 20.71
CA LEU A 158 2.94 8.45 19.77
C LEU A 158 3.93 9.36 20.49
N ARG A 159 3.49 10.04 21.55
CA ARG A 159 4.33 10.85 22.44
C ARG A 159 5.52 10.05 22.95
N GLY A 160 5.27 8.88 23.56
CA GLY A 160 6.35 8.02 24.04
C GLY A 160 7.32 7.58 22.93
N ARG A 161 6.84 7.35 21.70
CA ARG A 161 7.71 7.05 20.54
C ARG A 161 8.55 8.25 20.11
N LEU A 162 8.00 9.46 20.20
CA LEU A 162 8.65 10.70 19.78
C LEU A 162 9.65 11.23 20.81
N GLU A 163 9.38 11.07 22.11
CA GLU A 163 10.32 11.42 23.20
C GLU A 163 11.60 10.59 23.15
N ASN A 164 11.53 9.38 22.59
CA ASN A 164 12.72 8.55 22.33
C ASN A 164 13.54 9.03 21.12
N ARG A 165 13.08 10.07 20.42
CA ARG A 165 13.85 10.78 19.38
C ARG A 165 14.50 12.01 20.00
N ASP A 166 15.57 12.51 19.39
CA ASP A 166 16.26 13.74 19.80
C ASP A 166 15.45 15.00 19.40
N TYR A 167 14.16 15.04 19.78
CA TYR A 167 13.23 16.12 19.51
C TYR A 167 13.05 16.98 20.76
N SER A 168 12.85 18.28 20.58
CA SER A 168 12.42 19.16 21.66
C SER A 168 11.02 18.77 22.13
N THR A 169 10.68 19.08 23.38
CA THR A 169 9.33 18.88 23.92
C THR A 169 8.28 19.55 23.05
N GLU A 170 8.51 20.80 22.63
CA GLU A 170 7.62 21.54 21.72
C GLU A 170 7.36 20.77 20.42
N LYS A 171 8.40 20.25 19.78
CA LYS A 171 8.26 19.45 18.56
C LYS A 171 7.51 18.14 18.81
N VAL A 172 7.67 17.52 19.98
CA VAL A 172 6.88 16.34 20.36
C VAL A 172 5.40 16.72 20.45
N GLU A 173 5.07 17.80 21.18
CA GLU A 173 3.69 18.29 21.30
C GLU A 173 3.06 18.59 19.93
N ASP A 174 3.76 19.33 19.07
CA ASP A 174 3.27 19.70 17.73
C ASP A 174 2.85 18.47 16.92
N ASN A 175 3.65 17.40 16.96
CA ASN A 175 3.34 16.16 16.25
C ASN A 175 2.19 15.40 16.93
N VAL A 176 2.14 15.36 18.26
CA VAL A 176 1.08 14.68 18.99
C VAL A 176 -0.27 15.36 18.78
N GLU A 177 -0.30 16.70 18.79
CA GLU A 177 -1.48 17.51 18.50
C GLU A 177 -1.90 17.34 17.03
N SER A 178 -0.94 17.36 16.09
CA SER A 178 -1.20 17.11 14.67
C SER A 178 -1.85 15.76 14.40
N GLU A 179 -1.41 14.71 15.12
CA GLU A 179 -2.05 13.38 15.06
C GLU A 179 -3.46 13.39 15.65
N ALA A 180 -3.67 14.07 16.78
CA ALA A 180 -4.96 14.16 17.43
C ALA A 180 -6.00 14.94 16.61
N LEU A 181 -5.54 15.90 15.81
CA LEU A 181 -6.35 16.72 14.89
C LEU A 181 -6.53 16.11 13.49
N ASP A 182 -6.08 14.87 13.27
CA ASP A 182 -6.20 14.17 11.99
C ASP A 182 -5.55 14.91 10.80
N VAL A 183 -4.51 15.74 11.02
CA VAL A 183 -3.96 16.64 9.97
C VAL A 183 -3.56 15.87 8.71
N ILE A 184 -2.70 14.86 8.85
CA ILE A 184 -2.23 14.06 7.71
C ILE A 184 -3.36 13.24 7.06
N LEU A 185 -4.34 12.79 7.85
CA LEU A 185 -5.49 12.10 7.30
C LEU A 185 -6.34 13.04 6.43
N SER A 186 -6.61 14.25 6.93
CA SER A 186 -7.39 15.26 6.22
C SER A 186 -6.70 15.64 4.90
N GLU A 187 -5.38 15.84 4.92
CA GLU A 187 -4.59 16.10 3.71
C GLU A 187 -4.67 14.92 2.72
N ALA A 188 -4.47 13.69 3.18
CA ALA A 188 -4.54 12.51 2.33
C ALA A 188 -5.91 12.33 1.64
N VAL A 189 -7.01 12.57 2.35
CA VAL A 189 -8.38 12.49 1.78
C VAL A 189 -8.65 13.59 0.74
N GLN A 190 -7.99 14.75 0.86
CA GLN A 190 -8.11 15.82 -0.14
C GLN A 190 -7.27 15.53 -1.39
N GLU A 191 -6.15 14.83 -1.25
CA GLU A 191 -5.17 14.61 -2.32
C GLU A 191 -5.38 13.30 -3.07
N GLN A 192 -6.02 12.28 -2.47
CA GLN A 192 -6.08 10.92 -2.99
C GLN A 192 -7.51 10.41 -3.11
N GLU A 193 -7.79 9.63 -4.16
CA GLU A 193 -9.12 9.03 -4.39
C GLU A 193 -9.38 7.85 -3.43
N THR A 194 -8.34 7.05 -3.18
CA THR A 194 -8.42 5.86 -2.31
C THR A 194 -7.52 6.04 -1.09
N VAL A 195 -8.16 6.17 0.08
CA VAL A 195 -7.47 6.31 1.36
C VAL A 195 -7.85 5.19 2.30
N VAL A 196 -6.85 4.62 2.94
CA VAL A 196 -7.01 3.58 3.95
C VAL A 196 -6.31 4.00 5.23
N GLU A 197 -7.04 3.98 6.32
CA GLU A 197 -6.52 4.26 7.64
C GLU A 197 -6.18 2.97 8.38
N ILE A 198 -5.01 2.93 9.03
CA ILE A 198 -4.59 1.78 9.83
C ILE A 198 -4.03 2.28 11.17
N ASP A 199 -4.68 1.86 12.25
CA ASP A 199 -4.16 2.08 13.61
C ASP A 199 -2.98 1.14 13.89
N THR A 200 -1.89 1.72 14.36
CA THR A 200 -0.63 1.06 14.72
C THR A 200 -0.39 1.04 16.24
N THR A 201 -1.38 1.48 17.02
CA THR A 201 -1.35 1.49 18.48
C THR A 201 -1.18 0.07 18.99
N GLU A 202 -0.09 -0.18 19.73
CA GLU A 202 0.22 -1.47 20.37
C GLU A 202 0.24 -2.69 19.42
N LYS A 203 0.27 -2.49 18.10
CA LYS A 203 0.43 -3.55 17.10
C LYS A 203 1.89 -3.75 16.74
N ARG A 204 2.28 -4.99 16.45
CA ARG A 204 3.60 -5.27 15.87
C ARG A 204 3.64 -4.88 14.39
N PRO A 205 4.81 -4.54 13.83
CA PRO A 205 4.93 -4.14 12.43
C PRO A 205 4.36 -5.18 11.44
N GLU A 206 4.52 -6.47 11.72
CA GLU A 206 4.03 -7.56 10.87
C GLU A 206 2.49 -7.60 10.85
N GLU A 207 1.84 -7.28 11.96
CA GLU A 207 0.36 -7.22 12.02
C GLU A 207 -0.17 -6.04 11.23
N VAL A 208 0.49 -4.89 11.33
CA VAL A 208 0.15 -3.68 10.54
C VAL A 208 0.36 -3.94 9.05
N PHE A 209 1.46 -4.61 8.69
CA PHE A 209 1.78 -4.98 7.32
C PHE A 209 0.75 -5.94 6.72
N GLU A 210 0.39 -7.02 7.42
CA GLU A 210 -0.63 -7.97 6.94
C GLU A 210 -2.02 -7.30 6.83
N GLU A 211 -2.35 -6.38 7.75
CA GLU A 211 -3.56 -5.56 7.62
C GLU A 211 -3.51 -4.69 6.36
N ALA A 212 -2.38 -4.00 6.11
CA ALA A 212 -2.18 -3.19 4.92
C ALA A 212 -2.34 -4.01 3.63
N LYS A 213 -1.66 -5.16 3.51
CA LYS A 213 -1.78 -6.06 2.35
C LYS A 213 -3.23 -6.46 2.11
N ARG A 214 -3.92 -6.91 3.16
CA ARG A 214 -5.32 -7.33 3.07
C ARG A 214 -6.23 -6.20 2.59
N LYS A 215 -6.00 -4.96 3.03
CA LYS A 215 -6.80 -3.79 2.63
C LYS A 215 -6.49 -3.37 1.18
N ILE A 216 -5.23 -3.43 0.77
CA ILE A 216 -4.80 -3.20 -0.62
C ILE A 216 -5.45 -4.23 -1.56
N GLU A 217 -5.36 -5.52 -1.26
CA GLU A 217 -5.92 -6.61 -2.08
C GLU A 217 -7.43 -6.49 -2.28
N LYS A 218 -8.13 -5.95 -1.29
CA LYS A 218 -9.58 -5.72 -1.33
C LYS A 218 -9.97 -4.41 -2.03
N GLY A 219 -9.02 -3.51 -2.28
CA GLY A 219 -9.31 -2.15 -2.74
C GLY A 219 -10.21 -1.40 -1.76
N GLU A 220 -9.97 -1.54 -0.46
CA GLU A 220 -10.74 -0.82 0.56
C GLU A 220 -10.51 0.69 0.43
N ASN A 221 -11.57 1.48 0.63
CA ASN A 221 -11.48 2.92 0.87
C ASN A 221 -12.15 3.16 2.22
N SER A 222 -11.36 3.32 3.27
CA SER A 222 -11.82 3.27 4.67
C SER A 222 -10.99 4.18 5.55
N TYR A 223 -11.60 5.27 6.02
CA TYR A 223 -10.94 6.27 6.86
C TYR A 223 -11.94 6.96 7.80
N GLY A 224 -11.44 7.70 8.78
CA GLY A 224 -12.26 8.41 9.77
C GLY A 224 -12.82 7.49 10.85
N ASN A 225 -12.09 6.40 11.16
CA ASN A 225 -12.54 5.38 12.11
C ASN A 225 -12.02 5.63 13.54
N PHE A 226 -11.08 6.57 13.72
CA PHE A 226 -10.46 6.86 15.00
C PHE A 226 -10.69 8.32 15.37
N ASP A 227 -11.09 8.56 16.62
CA ASP A 227 -11.25 9.90 17.20
C ASP A 227 -10.30 10.02 18.39
N TRP A 228 -9.36 10.95 18.27
CA TRP A 228 -8.32 11.19 19.27
C TRP A 228 -8.44 12.59 19.89
N THR A 229 -9.55 13.30 19.67
CA THR A 229 -9.75 14.68 20.16
C THR A 229 -9.68 14.81 21.68
N GLN A 230 -9.88 13.70 22.43
CA GLN A 230 -9.69 13.63 23.87
C GLN A 230 -8.24 13.82 24.35
N PHE A 231 -7.26 13.84 23.44
CA PHE A 231 -5.84 14.05 23.72
C PHE A 231 -5.37 15.49 23.42
N LEU A 232 -6.28 16.39 23.05
CA LEU A 232 -6.05 17.83 22.87
C LEU A 232 -6.13 18.60 24.21
#